data_AF-A0A1J9RG59-F1
#
_entry.id   AF-A0A1J9RG59-F1
#
_cell.length_a   1.000
_cell.length_b   1.000
_cell.length_c   1.000
_cell.angle_alpha   90.00
_cell.angle_beta   90.00
_cell.angle_gamma   90.00
#
_symmetry.space_group_name_H-M   'P 1'
#
loop_
_entity.id
_entity.type
_entity.pdbx_description
1 polymer ?
#
loop_
_entity_poly.entity_id
_entity_poly.type
_entity_poly.pdbx_seq_one_letter_code
_entity_poly.pdbx_strand_id
1 'polypeptide(L)'
;MLITKLVAVGSVLLSGAAAAPKPAPFFYKGHDLSSLKMLEDGGVLYKDTAKNNQTRPAEDILGDGGMNTVRLRLWVDPIPGQYDLAYILDLAKRFASKGYRIYLDYHFSDTWADPQHNNAPVAWPKTLPELSTTIRGYVNTTMHAFQDAGVDLSIVSLGNEVRHGMVWPLGYVDVDAFTSDRARAQNFTGLATIFSAARAGVRDAVASGVHNPDVMIHVDNGWNVTLQETWFSALTDTGLVSTADWDVFGFSFYPFYGTSATFANLKKSLTTISRKYKKPVQVVETDYPILCSGTWGPVPDLSEPSIPVSIDGQVDWVRKVMDVVRKVPEGRGQGVHYWEPAWTNLTSLGSACDDAILFQADYSAYPTTYAYSRKSVNMFNY
;
A
#
# COMPACT_ATOMS: atom_id res chain seq x y z
N MET A 1 82.73 -19.14 18.93
CA MET A 1 81.89 -18.06 18.35
C MET A 1 80.54 -18.67 18.02
N LEU A 2 79.55 -18.46 18.89
CA LEU A 2 78.16 -18.88 18.69
C LEU A 2 77.47 -17.81 17.82
N ILE A 3 76.94 -18.20 16.66
CA ILE A 3 76.14 -17.32 15.79
C ILE A 3 74.66 -17.60 16.07
N THR A 4 74.02 -16.66 16.77
CA THR A 4 72.58 -16.65 17.06
C THR A 4 71.83 -16.16 15.82
N LYS A 5 70.99 -17.01 15.22
CA LYS A 5 70.08 -16.60 14.13
C LYS A 5 68.81 -15.97 14.74
N LEU A 6 68.60 -14.68 14.52
CA LEU A 6 67.32 -14.01 14.79
C LEU A 6 66.28 -14.46 13.75
N VAL A 7 65.14 -14.95 14.21
CA VAL A 7 63.94 -15.18 13.39
C VAL A 7 63.09 -13.91 13.46
N ALA A 8 62.93 -13.22 12.32
CA ALA A 8 62.02 -12.09 12.19
C ALA A 8 60.60 -12.61 11.93
N VAL A 9 59.68 -12.34 12.86
CA VAL A 9 58.24 -12.60 12.68
C VAL A 9 57.65 -11.39 11.94
N GLY A 10 57.29 -11.60 10.67
CA GLY A 10 56.59 -10.59 9.88
C GLY A 10 55.11 -10.54 10.25
N SER A 11 54.65 -9.41 10.80
CA SER A 11 53.23 -9.14 11.02
C SER A 11 52.54 -8.89 9.68
N VAL A 12 51.69 -9.82 9.26
CA VAL A 12 50.77 -9.61 8.14
C VAL A 12 49.62 -8.73 8.63
N LEU A 13 49.66 -7.44 8.29
CA LEU A 13 48.51 -6.54 8.41
C LEU A 13 47.47 -6.98 7.38
N LEU A 14 46.42 -7.70 7.81
CA LEU A 14 45.21 -7.85 7.01
C LEU A 14 44.52 -6.48 6.93
N SER A 15 44.76 -5.77 5.84
CA SER A 15 43.94 -4.64 5.43
C SER A 15 42.52 -5.17 5.15
N GLY A 16 41.62 -5.02 6.13
CA GLY A 16 40.20 -5.30 5.95
C GLY A 16 39.65 -4.36 4.87
N ALA A 17 39.45 -4.88 3.67
CA ALA A 17 38.69 -4.19 2.64
C ALA A 17 37.28 -3.98 3.18
N ALA A 18 36.92 -2.74 3.52
CA ALA A 18 35.56 -2.38 3.85
C ALA A 18 34.69 -2.78 2.65
N ALA A 19 33.76 -3.72 2.86
CA ALA A 19 32.80 -4.11 1.83
C ALA A 19 32.10 -2.85 1.32
N ALA A 20 32.06 -2.68 -0.01
CA ALA A 20 31.34 -1.59 -0.63
C ALA A 20 29.89 -1.55 -0.09
N PRO A 21 29.34 -0.36 0.24
CA PRO A 21 27.99 -0.27 0.75
C PRO A 21 27.03 -0.90 -0.25
N LYS A 22 26.19 -1.83 0.21
CA LYS A 22 25.12 -2.41 -0.63
C LYS A 22 24.25 -1.26 -1.14
N PRO A 23 23.84 -1.26 -2.43
CA PRO A 23 22.89 -0.29 -2.93
C PRO A 23 21.65 -0.24 -2.02
N ALA A 24 21.16 0.97 -1.76
CA ALA A 24 19.93 1.12 -0.99
C ALA A 24 18.78 0.39 -1.70
N PRO A 25 17.89 -0.31 -0.98
CA PRO A 25 16.70 -0.91 -1.57
C PRO A 25 15.87 0.14 -2.32
N PHE A 26 15.16 -0.29 -3.37
CA PHE A 26 14.24 0.60 -4.08
C PHE A 26 13.18 1.13 -3.11
N PHE A 27 12.94 2.44 -3.14
CA PHE A 27 11.92 3.08 -2.31
C PHE A 27 10.72 3.46 -3.17
N TYR A 28 9.57 2.83 -2.90
CA TYR A 28 8.30 3.04 -3.57
C TYR A 28 7.71 4.40 -3.13
N LYS A 29 7.55 5.32 -4.08
CA LYS A 29 6.95 6.64 -3.92
C LYS A 29 5.69 6.66 -4.77
N GLY A 30 4.57 6.31 -4.15
CA GLY A 30 3.37 5.94 -4.87
C GLY A 30 2.18 6.87 -4.68
N HIS A 31 1.29 6.82 -5.66
CA HIS A 31 -0.08 7.31 -5.53
C HIS A 31 -1.04 6.18 -5.90
N ASP A 32 -2.18 6.08 -5.22
CA ASP A 32 -3.32 5.31 -5.73
C ASP A 32 -4.07 6.15 -6.76
N LEU A 33 -4.10 5.69 -8.01
CA LEU A 33 -4.73 6.42 -9.13
C LEU A 33 -5.92 5.65 -9.72
N SER A 34 -6.56 4.80 -8.94
CA SER A 34 -7.59 3.91 -9.48
C SER A 34 -8.83 4.67 -9.96
N SER A 35 -9.18 5.81 -9.34
CA SER A 35 -10.31 6.65 -9.79
C SER A 35 -10.05 7.39 -11.11
N LEU A 36 -8.79 7.49 -11.55
CA LEU A 36 -8.38 8.45 -12.57
C LEU A 36 -9.16 8.33 -13.88
N LYS A 37 -9.29 7.10 -14.41
CA LYS A 37 -9.97 6.88 -15.68
C LYS A 37 -11.45 7.27 -15.60
N MET A 38 -12.15 6.91 -14.53
CA MET A 38 -13.54 7.29 -14.31
C MET A 38 -13.72 8.82 -14.31
N LEU A 39 -12.75 9.55 -13.74
CA LEU A 39 -12.78 11.01 -13.69
C LEU A 39 -12.53 11.65 -15.05
N GLU A 40 -11.54 11.14 -15.79
CA GLU A 40 -11.23 11.60 -17.14
C GLU A 40 -12.39 11.32 -18.11
N ASP A 41 -12.97 10.12 -18.06
CA ASP A 41 -14.18 9.75 -18.82
C ASP A 41 -15.39 10.63 -18.42
N GLY A 42 -15.42 11.08 -17.16
CA GLY A 42 -16.40 12.03 -16.62
C GLY A 42 -16.15 13.51 -16.97
N GLY A 43 -15.11 13.82 -17.75
CA GLY A 43 -14.83 15.18 -18.23
C GLY A 43 -13.86 16.00 -17.36
N VAL A 44 -13.11 15.36 -16.46
CA VAL A 44 -12.06 16.02 -15.68
C VAL A 44 -10.82 16.26 -16.55
N LEU A 45 -10.33 17.50 -16.56
CA LEU A 45 -9.08 17.90 -17.21
C LEU A 45 -8.09 18.43 -16.18
N TYR A 46 -6.98 17.72 -16.01
CA TYR A 46 -5.92 18.11 -15.09
C TYR A 46 -5.05 19.23 -15.68
N LYS A 47 -4.78 20.26 -14.87
CA LYS A 47 -4.06 21.48 -15.22
C LYS A 47 -2.80 21.59 -14.38
N ASP A 48 -1.66 21.69 -15.04
CA ASP A 48 -0.36 21.85 -14.38
C ASP A 48 -0.07 23.33 -14.10
N THR A 49 -0.22 23.72 -12.84
CA THR A 49 0.02 25.09 -12.38
C THR A 49 1.49 25.50 -12.45
N ALA A 50 2.44 24.54 -12.43
CA ALA A 50 3.86 24.81 -12.61
C ALA A 50 4.25 24.97 -14.09
N LYS A 51 3.37 24.58 -15.02
CA LYS A 51 3.54 24.73 -16.48
C LYS A 51 2.50 25.67 -17.08
N ASN A 52 2.24 26.81 -16.43
CA ASN A 52 1.31 27.85 -16.91
C ASN A 52 -0.11 27.31 -17.20
N ASN A 53 -0.62 26.42 -16.34
CA ASN A 53 -1.94 25.79 -16.46
C ASN A 53 -2.14 24.96 -17.75
N GLN A 54 -1.08 24.36 -18.30
CA GLN A 54 -1.20 23.42 -19.41
C GLN A 54 -2.04 22.21 -18.99
N THR A 55 -2.92 21.73 -19.88
CA THR A 55 -3.59 20.43 -19.68
C THR A 55 -2.56 19.33 -19.86
N ARG A 56 -2.40 18.47 -18.86
CA ARG A 56 -1.49 17.33 -18.88
C ARG A 56 -2.15 16.12 -18.21
N PRO A 57 -1.77 14.88 -18.56
CA PRO A 57 -2.16 13.70 -17.81
C PRO A 57 -1.78 13.83 -16.32
N ALA A 58 -2.68 13.45 -15.40
CA ALA A 58 -2.45 13.61 -13.96
C ALA A 58 -1.17 12.88 -13.50
N GLU A 59 -0.92 11.70 -14.04
CA GLU A 59 0.26 10.89 -13.72
C GLU A 59 1.56 11.53 -14.20
N ASP A 60 1.54 12.40 -15.21
CA ASP A 60 2.76 13.13 -15.63
C ASP A 60 3.07 14.27 -14.65
N ILE A 61 2.03 14.93 -14.12
CA ILE A 61 2.18 15.97 -13.10
C ILE A 61 2.70 15.35 -11.79
N LEU A 62 2.14 14.22 -11.38
CA LEU A 62 2.58 13.48 -10.19
C LEU A 62 3.97 12.83 -10.40
N GLY A 63 4.26 12.39 -11.62
CA GLY A 63 5.58 11.89 -12.04
C GLY A 63 6.69 12.93 -11.90
N ASP A 64 6.45 14.14 -12.41
CA ASP A 64 7.35 15.29 -12.21
C ASP A 64 7.55 15.60 -10.72
N GLY A 65 6.53 15.31 -9.91
CA GLY A 65 6.52 15.40 -8.46
C GLY A 65 7.27 14.30 -7.73
N GLY A 66 7.83 13.32 -8.46
CA GLY A 66 8.69 12.27 -7.95
C GLY A 66 8.01 10.91 -7.74
N MET A 67 6.76 10.73 -8.18
CA MET A 67 6.07 9.43 -8.20
C MET A 67 6.85 8.42 -9.06
N ASN A 68 6.99 7.19 -8.58
CA ASN A 68 7.63 6.09 -9.33
C ASN A 68 6.82 4.78 -9.34
N THR A 69 5.69 4.76 -8.62
CA THR A 69 4.84 3.58 -8.46
C THR A 69 3.38 4.03 -8.48
N VAL A 70 2.50 3.23 -9.08
CA VAL A 70 1.05 3.47 -9.02
C VAL A 70 0.37 2.29 -8.36
N ARG A 71 -0.43 2.57 -7.33
CA ARG A 71 -1.33 1.60 -6.71
C ARG A 71 -2.66 1.58 -7.47
N LEU A 72 -3.19 0.38 -7.69
CA LEU A 72 -4.46 0.15 -8.38
C LEU A 72 -5.30 -0.89 -7.62
N ARG A 73 -6.47 -0.50 -7.13
CA ARG A 73 -7.42 -1.44 -6.52
C ARG A 73 -8.21 -2.22 -7.57
N LEU A 74 -8.40 -3.51 -7.31
CA LEU A 74 -9.11 -4.43 -8.17
C LEU A 74 -10.30 -5.05 -7.44
N TRP A 75 -11.49 -4.85 -8.01
CA TRP A 75 -12.75 -5.48 -7.59
C TRP A 75 -13.06 -6.68 -8.48
N VAL A 76 -13.81 -7.64 -7.93
CA VAL A 76 -14.04 -8.94 -8.58
C VAL A 76 -15.12 -8.85 -9.66
N ASP A 77 -16.36 -8.54 -9.27
CA ASP A 77 -17.49 -8.37 -10.20
C ASP A 77 -18.31 -7.13 -9.82
N PRO A 78 -17.73 -5.93 -9.96
CA PRO A 78 -18.40 -4.69 -9.63
C PRO A 78 -19.40 -4.27 -10.72
N ILE A 79 -20.05 -3.12 -10.54
CA ILE A 79 -20.75 -2.47 -11.66
C ILE A 79 -19.74 -2.31 -12.82
N PRO A 80 -20.04 -2.79 -14.04
CA PRO A 80 -19.09 -2.78 -15.14
C PRO A 80 -18.47 -1.40 -15.38
N GLY A 81 -17.15 -1.36 -15.57
CA GLY A 81 -16.40 -0.12 -15.75
C GLY A 81 -15.97 0.55 -14.45
N GLN A 82 -16.12 -0.10 -13.28
CA GLN A 82 -15.67 0.42 -11.99
C GLN A 82 -14.65 -0.53 -11.35
N TYR A 83 -13.35 -0.26 -11.56
CA TYR A 83 -12.27 -1.00 -10.89
C TYR A 83 -12.25 -2.52 -11.15
N ASP A 84 -12.97 -3.00 -12.17
CA ASP A 84 -12.86 -4.37 -12.66
C ASP A 84 -11.54 -4.60 -13.40
N LEU A 85 -11.26 -5.85 -13.76
CA LEU A 85 -10.01 -6.22 -14.41
C LEU A 85 -9.76 -5.45 -15.72
N ALA A 86 -10.79 -5.26 -16.54
CA ALA A 86 -10.64 -4.57 -17.83
C ALA A 86 -10.30 -3.08 -17.62
N TYR A 87 -11.01 -2.44 -16.69
CA TYR A 87 -10.77 -1.06 -16.28
C TYR A 87 -9.35 -0.89 -15.73
N ILE A 88 -8.92 -1.77 -14.82
CA ILE A 88 -7.61 -1.66 -14.18
C ILE A 88 -6.46 -1.99 -15.14
N LEU A 89 -6.64 -2.93 -16.07
CA LEU A 89 -5.64 -3.22 -17.11
C LEU A 89 -5.41 -2.02 -18.04
N ASP A 90 -6.45 -1.26 -18.37
CA ASP A 90 -6.32 -0.04 -19.19
C ASP A 90 -5.41 1.00 -18.52
N LEU A 91 -5.68 1.30 -17.25
CA LEU A 91 -4.83 2.16 -16.43
C LEU A 91 -3.42 1.62 -16.26
N ALA A 92 -3.28 0.32 -15.95
CA ALA A 92 -1.99 -0.29 -15.71
C ALA A 92 -1.09 -0.26 -16.95
N LYS A 93 -1.63 -0.52 -18.16
CA LYS A 93 -0.90 -0.39 -19.43
C LYS A 93 -0.38 1.03 -19.63
N ARG A 94 -1.25 2.03 -19.41
CA ARG A 94 -0.89 3.46 -19.52
C ARG A 94 0.27 3.79 -18.58
N PHE A 95 0.19 3.40 -17.31
CA PHE A 95 1.23 3.71 -16.33
C PHE A 95 2.53 2.94 -16.56
N ALA A 96 2.45 1.64 -16.88
CA ALA A 96 3.62 0.82 -17.18
C ALA A 96 4.37 1.31 -18.42
N SER A 97 3.66 1.79 -19.45
CA SER A 97 4.29 2.37 -20.66
C SER A 97 5.15 3.62 -20.37
N LYS A 98 4.90 4.27 -19.23
CA LYS A 98 5.66 5.42 -18.73
C LYS A 98 6.77 5.03 -17.74
N GLY A 99 6.94 3.73 -17.49
CA GLY A 99 7.97 3.20 -16.60
C GLY A 99 7.60 3.19 -15.11
N TYR A 100 6.33 3.46 -14.76
CA TYR A 100 5.89 3.31 -13.37
C TYR A 100 5.78 1.85 -12.97
N ARG A 101 6.20 1.53 -11.75
CA ARG A 101 5.91 0.23 -11.14
C ARG A 101 4.43 0.11 -10.81
N ILE A 102 3.85 -1.06 -11.02
CA ILE A 102 2.44 -1.31 -10.70
C ILE A 102 2.33 -2.10 -9.39
N TYR A 103 1.58 -1.54 -8.45
CA TYR A 103 1.12 -2.22 -7.24
C TYR A 103 -0.38 -2.53 -7.43
N LEU A 104 -0.72 -3.81 -7.61
CA LEU A 104 -2.10 -4.26 -7.71
C LEU A 104 -2.63 -4.64 -6.33
N ASP A 105 -3.75 -4.04 -5.95
CA ASP A 105 -4.41 -4.29 -4.69
C ASP A 105 -5.70 -5.11 -4.86
N TYR A 106 -5.65 -6.38 -4.47
CA TYR A 106 -6.80 -7.26 -4.54
C TYR A 106 -7.73 -7.01 -3.35
N HIS A 107 -8.90 -6.44 -3.61
CA HIS A 107 -9.92 -6.29 -2.56
C HIS A 107 -10.62 -7.61 -2.21
N PHE A 108 -10.66 -8.57 -3.14
CA PHE A 108 -11.45 -9.81 -3.03
C PHE A 108 -12.91 -9.56 -2.60
N SER A 109 -13.50 -8.52 -3.18
CA SER A 109 -14.88 -8.07 -2.99
C SER A 109 -15.37 -7.47 -4.32
N ASP A 110 -16.69 -7.40 -4.50
CA ASP A 110 -17.32 -6.71 -5.64
C ASP A 110 -17.36 -5.18 -5.42
N THR A 111 -16.93 -4.71 -4.24
CA THR A 111 -16.91 -3.30 -3.86
C THR A 111 -15.77 -3.03 -2.87
N TRP A 112 -15.82 -1.88 -2.19
CA TRP A 112 -14.89 -1.53 -1.12
C TRP A 112 -14.70 -2.68 -0.12
N ALA A 113 -13.43 -2.95 0.18
CA ALA A 113 -13.01 -3.88 1.20
C ALA A 113 -12.21 -3.07 2.22
N ASP A 114 -12.64 -3.05 3.48
CA ASP A 114 -12.07 -2.28 4.58
C ASP A 114 -12.37 -3.01 5.91
N PRO A 115 -11.81 -2.60 7.06
CA PRO A 115 -12.01 -3.32 8.32
C PRO A 115 -13.46 -3.45 8.78
N GLN A 116 -14.39 -2.67 8.23
CA GLN A 116 -15.83 -2.71 8.52
C GLN A 116 -16.64 -3.42 7.44
N HIS A 117 -16.10 -3.56 6.22
CA HIS A 117 -16.76 -4.20 5.09
C HIS A 117 -15.78 -5.11 4.34
N ASN A 118 -15.96 -6.42 4.42
CA ASN A 118 -15.10 -7.35 3.68
C ASN A 118 -15.93 -8.50 3.08
N ASN A 119 -17.05 -8.14 2.47
CA ASN A 119 -18.04 -9.09 1.97
C ASN A 119 -17.46 -9.96 0.84
N ALA A 120 -17.75 -11.25 0.88
CA ALA A 120 -17.43 -12.13 -0.24
C ALA A 120 -18.16 -11.69 -1.53
N PRO A 121 -17.50 -11.76 -2.70
CA PRO A 121 -18.16 -11.59 -3.98
C PRO A 121 -19.42 -12.46 -4.08
N VAL A 122 -20.47 -11.93 -4.71
CA VAL A 122 -21.78 -12.59 -4.77
C VAL A 122 -21.65 -13.98 -5.40
N ALA A 123 -20.91 -14.08 -6.49
CA ALA A 123 -20.70 -15.30 -7.26
C ALA A 123 -19.76 -16.32 -6.58
N TRP A 124 -19.02 -15.93 -5.54
CA TRP A 124 -18.03 -16.83 -4.93
C TRP A 124 -18.67 -17.88 -4.01
N PRO A 125 -18.10 -19.10 -3.96
CA PRO A 125 -18.61 -20.19 -3.13
C PRO A 125 -18.70 -19.85 -1.64
N LYS A 126 -19.63 -20.50 -0.95
CA LYS A 126 -19.88 -20.30 0.49
C LYS A 126 -19.24 -21.37 1.37
N THR A 127 -18.37 -22.21 0.81
CA THR A 127 -17.55 -23.17 1.58
C THR A 127 -16.07 -22.87 1.38
N LEU A 128 -15.27 -23.06 2.44
CA LEU A 128 -13.83 -22.78 2.40
C LEU A 128 -13.06 -23.55 1.31
N PRO A 129 -13.30 -24.86 1.06
CA PRO A 129 -12.56 -25.59 0.03
C PRO A 129 -12.82 -25.08 -1.40
N GLU A 130 -14.09 -24.83 -1.73
CA GLU A 130 -14.48 -24.33 -3.05
C GLU A 130 -14.02 -22.87 -3.24
N LEU A 131 -14.14 -22.05 -2.19
CA LEU A 131 -13.64 -20.69 -2.19
C LEU A 131 -12.11 -20.65 -2.39
N SER A 132 -11.37 -21.54 -1.73
CA SER A 132 -9.91 -21.64 -1.87
C SER A 132 -9.50 -21.97 -3.31
N THR A 133 -10.26 -22.85 -3.98
CA THR A 133 -10.03 -23.15 -5.41
C THR A 133 -10.32 -21.92 -6.28
N THR A 134 -11.43 -21.22 -5.98
CA THR A 134 -11.86 -20.02 -6.72
C THR A 134 -10.84 -18.89 -6.60
N ILE A 135 -10.38 -18.56 -5.38
CA ILE A 135 -9.44 -17.45 -5.17
C ILE A 135 -8.06 -17.74 -5.75
N ARG A 136 -7.57 -18.99 -5.63
CA ARG A 136 -6.33 -19.44 -6.27
C ARG A 136 -6.41 -19.26 -7.79
N GLY A 137 -7.51 -19.71 -8.40
CA GLY A 137 -7.78 -19.52 -9.82
C GLY A 137 -7.83 -18.06 -10.22
N TYR A 138 -8.60 -17.25 -9.48
CA TYR A 138 -8.78 -15.82 -9.76
C TYR A 138 -7.46 -15.03 -9.74
N VAL A 139 -6.61 -15.25 -8.73
CA VAL A 139 -5.29 -14.60 -8.67
C VAL A 139 -4.41 -15.06 -9.84
N ASN A 140 -4.39 -16.36 -10.12
CA ASN A 140 -3.60 -16.91 -11.23
C ASN A 140 -4.03 -16.32 -12.59
N THR A 141 -5.33 -16.30 -12.89
CA THR A 141 -5.86 -15.77 -14.15
C THR A 141 -5.66 -14.27 -14.28
N THR A 142 -5.83 -13.53 -13.18
CA THR A 142 -5.62 -12.08 -13.18
C THR A 142 -4.15 -11.75 -13.48
N MET A 143 -3.21 -12.42 -12.82
CA MET A 143 -1.79 -12.21 -13.07
C MET A 143 -1.37 -12.52 -14.52
N HIS A 144 -1.92 -13.57 -15.13
CA HIS A 144 -1.73 -13.84 -16.56
C HIS A 144 -2.30 -12.72 -17.44
N ALA A 145 -3.47 -12.20 -17.12
CA ALA A 145 -4.05 -11.08 -17.87
C ALA A 145 -3.16 -9.82 -17.86
N PHE A 146 -2.47 -9.55 -16.75
CA PHE A 146 -1.46 -8.48 -16.69
C PHE A 146 -0.22 -8.80 -17.53
N GLN A 147 0.30 -10.03 -17.48
CA GLN A 147 1.40 -10.44 -18.35
C GLN A 147 1.04 -10.33 -19.84
N ASP A 148 -0.12 -10.83 -20.25
CA ASP A 148 -0.60 -10.77 -21.63
C ASP A 148 -0.82 -9.33 -22.11
N ALA A 149 -1.12 -8.42 -21.17
CA ALA A 149 -1.19 -7.00 -21.39
C ALA A 149 0.19 -6.30 -21.49
N GLY A 150 1.30 -7.03 -21.29
CA GLY A 150 2.65 -6.49 -21.27
C GLY A 150 2.96 -5.67 -20.01
N VAL A 151 2.29 -5.96 -18.89
CA VAL A 151 2.44 -5.24 -17.62
C VAL A 151 3.02 -6.16 -16.55
N ASP A 152 4.23 -5.85 -16.10
CA ASP A 152 4.85 -6.51 -14.96
C ASP A 152 4.33 -5.90 -13.64
N LEU A 153 3.67 -6.72 -12.82
CA LEU A 153 3.27 -6.36 -11.47
C LEU A 153 4.50 -6.37 -10.55
N SER A 154 4.78 -5.25 -9.89
CA SER A 154 5.90 -5.16 -8.92
C SER A 154 5.48 -5.60 -7.52
N ILE A 155 4.24 -5.27 -7.12
CA ILE A 155 3.66 -5.65 -5.83
C ILE A 155 2.24 -6.15 -6.07
N VAL A 156 1.84 -7.18 -5.34
CA VAL A 156 0.42 -7.56 -5.20
C VAL A 156 0.05 -7.66 -3.72
N SER A 157 -0.96 -6.94 -3.24
CA SER A 157 -1.56 -7.21 -1.92
C SER A 157 -2.67 -8.23 -2.07
N LEU A 158 -2.63 -9.27 -1.25
CA LEU A 158 -3.67 -10.28 -1.20
C LEU A 158 -4.65 -9.91 -0.09
N GLY A 159 -5.60 -9.03 -0.43
CA GLY A 159 -6.55 -8.40 0.49
C GLY A 159 -6.18 -6.94 0.79
N ASN A 160 -7.21 -6.10 0.99
CA ASN A 160 -7.09 -4.71 1.43
C ASN A 160 -7.52 -4.58 2.91
N GLU A 161 -6.68 -3.95 3.74
CA GLU A 161 -6.95 -3.67 5.16
C GLU A 161 -7.60 -4.85 5.94
N VAL A 162 -6.98 -6.03 5.89
CA VAL A 162 -7.59 -7.29 6.34
C VAL A 162 -7.59 -7.51 7.87
N ARG A 163 -7.67 -6.45 8.69
CA ARG A 163 -7.63 -6.56 10.15
C ARG A 163 -8.73 -7.45 10.71
N HIS A 164 -9.94 -7.35 10.16
CA HIS A 164 -11.05 -8.26 10.48
C HIS A 164 -11.21 -9.38 9.44
N GLY A 165 -10.14 -9.63 8.69
CA GLY A 165 -10.06 -10.66 7.66
C GLY A 165 -10.64 -10.21 6.33
N MET A 166 -10.97 -11.18 5.48
CA MET A 166 -11.46 -10.95 4.12
C MET A 166 -12.48 -12.02 3.72
N VAL A 167 -13.28 -11.76 2.69
CA VAL A 167 -14.23 -12.73 2.12
C VAL A 167 -15.19 -13.30 3.18
N TRP A 168 -15.87 -12.40 3.87
CA TRP A 168 -16.77 -12.72 4.98
C TRP A 168 -17.98 -13.54 4.53
N PRO A 169 -18.48 -14.47 5.38
CA PRO A 169 -18.04 -14.72 6.76
C PRO A 169 -16.87 -15.70 6.88
N LEU A 170 -16.44 -16.34 5.79
CA LEU A 170 -15.51 -17.48 5.85
C LEU A 170 -14.11 -17.10 6.33
N GLY A 171 -13.63 -15.91 5.97
CA GLY A 171 -12.37 -15.37 6.45
C GLY A 171 -12.51 -14.29 7.50
N TYR A 172 -13.68 -14.13 8.13
CA TYR A 172 -13.86 -13.14 9.21
C TYR A 172 -12.99 -13.50 10.41
N VAL A 173 -12.29 -12.50 10.95
CA VAL A 173 -11.53 -12.63 12.19
C VAL A 173 -11.81 -11.46 13.12
N ASP A 174 -11.68 -11.71 14.41
CA ASP A 174 -11.66 -10.67 15.43
C ASP A 174 -10.43 -10.88 16.32
N VAL A 175 -9.47 -9.98 16.16
CA VAL A 175 -8.18 -10.05 16.86
C VAL A 175 -8.33 -9.82 18.37
N ASP A 176 -9.34 -9.06 18.79
CA ASP A 176 -9.52 -8.63 20.18
C ASP A 176 -10.55 -9.48 20.94
N ALA A 177 -11.38 -10.27 20.24
CA ALA A 177 -12.42 -11.10 20.85
C ALA A 177 -11.90 -12.27 21.72
N PHE A 178 -10.62 -12.63 21.64
CA PHE A 178 -10.08 -13.83 22.27
C PHE A 178 -8.93 -13.52 23.25
N THR A 179 -8.98 -14.11 24.43
CA THR A 179 -8.00 -13.91 25.52
C THR A 179 -6.82 -14.87 25.49
N SER A 180 -6.89 -15.97 24.72
CA SER A 180 -5.78 -16.93 24.56
C SER A 180 -5.34 -17.00 23.11
N ASP A 181 -4.02 -17.08 22.90
CA ASP A 181 -3.43 -17.11 21.56
C ASP A 181 -3.92 -18.31 20.74
N ARG A 182 -4.12 -19.47 21.38
CA ARG A 182 -4.69 -20.65 20.71
C ARG A 182 -6.11 -20.43 20.19
N ALA A 183 -6.98 -19.80 20.98
CA ALA A 183 -8.34 -19.51 20.54
C ALA A 183 -8.36 -18.45 19.42
N ARG A 184 -7.48 -17.45 19.53
CA ARG A 184 -7.30 -16.43 18.49
C ARG A 184 -6.81 -17.05 17.18
N ALA A 185 -5.78 -17.88 17.22
CA ALA A 185 -5.30 -18.63 16.04
C ALA A 185 -6.39 -19.51 15.43
N GLN A 186 -7.21 -20.18 16.25
CA GLN A 186 -8.33 -20.98 15.74
C GLN A 186 -9.34 -20.12 14.94
N ASN A 187 -9.66 -18.91 15.41
CA ASN A 187 -10.51 -17.96 14.67
C ASN A 187 -9.86 -17.52 13.33
N PHE A 188 -8.53 -17.42 13.29
CA PHE A 188 -7.79 -17.04 12.08
C PHE A 188 -7.67 -18.15 11.02
N THR A 189 -8.08 -19.39 11.31
CA THR A 189 -7.93 -20.53 10.39
C THR A 189 -8.57 -20.28 9.02
N GLY A 190 -9.76 -19.67 8.98
CA GLY A 190 -10.46 -19.36 7.72
C GLY A 190 -9.69 -18.36 6.87
N LEU A 191 -9.28 -17.24 7.47
CA LEU A 191 -8.43 -16.23 6.84
C LEU A 191 -7.11 -16.81 6.34
N ALA A 192 -6.42 -17.61 7.17
CA ALA A 192 -5.15 -18.25 6.83
C ALA A 192 -5.29 -19.19 5.63
N THR A 193 -6.39 -19.95 5.57
CA THR A 193 -6.70 -20.83 4.44
C THR A 193 -6.89 -20.04 3.14
N ILE A 194 -7.67 -18.96 3.20
CA ILE A 194 -7.94 -18.09 2.03
C ILE A 194 -6.66 -17.39 1.56
N PHE A 195 -5.87 -16.84 2.48
CA PHE A 195 -4.59 -16.19 2.13
C PHE A 195 -3.61 -17.18 1.50
N SER A 196 -3.47 -18.37 2.08
CA SER A 196 -2.58 -19.42 1.56
C SER A 196 -3.00 -19.85 0.14
N ALA A 197 -4.30 -19.93 -0.14
CA ALA A 197 -4.84 -20.22 -1.46
C ALA A 197 -4.55 -19.08 -2.47
N ALA A 198 -4.74 -17.82 -2.07
CA ALA A 198 -4.39 -16.66 -2.90
C ALA A 198 -2.88 -16.63 -3.23
N ARG A 199 -2.01 -16.89 -2.24
CA ARG A 199 -0.56 -16.99 -2.46
C ARG A 199 -0.18 -18.18 -3.34
N ALA A 200 -0.91 -19.29 -3.27
CA ALA A 200 -0.74 -20.39 -4.22
C ALA A 200 -1.07 -19.96 -5.66
N GLY A 201 -2.09 -19.12 -5.86
CA GLY A 201 -2.41 -18.55 -7.17
C GLY A 201 -1.27 -17.71 -7.75
N VAL A 202 -0.60 -16.91 -6.91
CA VAL A 202 0.63 -16.19 -7.32
C VAL A 202 1.72 -17.18 -7.72
N ARG A 203 1.96 -18.22 -6.92
CA ARG A 203 2.99 -19.23 -7.22
C ARG A 203 2.73 -19.97 -8.53
N ASP A 204 1.47 -20.29 -8.83
CA ASP A 204 1.09 -20.95 -10.08
C ASP A 204 1.37 -20.06 -11.30
N ALA A 205 1.02 -18.78 -11.22
CA ALA A 205 1.29 -17.80 -12.26
C ALA A 205 2.78 -17.67 -12.53
N VAL A 206 3.58 -17.51 -11.46
CA VAL A 206 5.04 -17.38 -11.56
C VAL A 206 5.69 -18.66 -12.10
N ALA A 207 5.24 -19.84 -11.65
CA ALA A 207 5.72 -21.11 -12.18
C ALA A 207 5.41 -21.30 -13.68
N SER A 208 4.38 -20.60 -14.18
CA SER A 208 3.98 -20.60 -15.59
C SER A 208 4.66 -19.50 -16.42
N GLY A 209 5.54 -18.70 -15.82
CA GLY A 209 6.33 -17.68 -16.51
C GLY A 209 5.87 -16.23 -16.31
N VAL A 210 4.82 -15.99 -15.50
CA VAL A 210 4.45 -14.63 -15.10
C VAL A 210 5.55 -14.00 -14.25
N HIS A 211 5.79 -12.69 -14.41
CA HIS A 211 6.70 -11.92 -13.56
C HIS A 211 6.39 -12.19 -12.08
N ASN A 212 7.43 -12.33 -11.25
CA ASN A 212 7.27 -12.59 -9.82
C ASN A 212 7.15 -11.27 -9.03
N PRO A 213 5.95 -10.86 -8.58
CA PRO A 213 5.78 -9.67 -7.75
C PRO A 213 6.21 -9.94 -6.30
N ASP A 214 6.49 -8.88 -5.55
CA ASP A 214 6.49 -8.95 -4.09
C ASP A 214 5.03 -9.17 -3.62
N VAL A 215 4.77 -10.22 -2.85
CA VAL A 215 3.47 -10.41 -2.21
C VAL A 215 3.39 -9.65 -0.89
N MET A 216 2.40 -8.77 -0.82
CA MET A 216 2.05 -7.97 0.33
C MET A 216 0.87 -8.55 1.10
N ILE A 217 0.90 -8.39 2.41
CA ILE A 217 -0.28 -8.44 3.27
C ILE A 217 -0.49 -7.07 3.91
N HIS A 218 -1.71 -6.54 3.84
CA HIS A 218 -2.03 -5.16 4.19
C HIS A 218 -3.04 -5.10 5.33
N VAL A 219 -2.66 -4.43 6.42
CA VAL A 219 -3.47 -4.25 7.63
C VAL A 219 -3.57 -2.76 7.95
N ASP A 220 -4.75 -2.26 8.33
CA ASP A 220 -4.95 -0.87 8.74
C ASP A 220 -4.24 -0.55 10.07
N ASN A 221 -4.32 0.72 10.49
CA ASN A 221 -3.82 1.17 11.79
C ASN A 221 -2.34 0.80 12.04
N GLY A 222 -1.48 1.08 11.08
CA GLY A 222 -0.05 0.75 11.11
C GLY A 222 0.71 1.30 12.31
N TRP A 223 0.16 2.30 13.00
CA TRP A 223 0.70 2.89 14.22
C TRP A 223 0.48 2.04 15.47
N ASN A 224 -0.50 1.13 15.47
CA ASN A 224 -0.87 0.34 16.65
C ASN A 224 -0.03 -0.95 16.76
N VAL A 225 1.13 -0.86 17.42
CA VAL A 225 2.05 -2.00 17.57
C VAL A 225 1.40 -3.24 18.21
N THR A 226 0.51 -3.06 19.19
CA THR A 226 -0.16 -4.17 19.89
C THR A 226 -1.07 -4.93 18.94
N LEU A 227 -1.86 -4.20 18.14
CA LEU A 227 -2.69 -4.77 17.08
C LEU A 227 -1.82 -5.57 16.10
N GLN A 228 -0.78 -4.94 15.56
CA GLN A 228 0.04 -5.58 14.53
C GLN A 228 0.71 -6.86 15.05
N GLU A 229 1.32 -6.82 16.24
CA GLU A 229 1.98 -8.00 16.81
C GLU A 229 0.98 -9.14 17.08
N THR A 230 -0.19 -8.80 17.60
CA THR A 230 -1.23 -9.78 17.92
C THR A 230 -1.80 -10.42 16.65
N TRP A 231 -2.13 -9.60 15.65
CA TRP A 231 -2.75 -10.03 14.42
C TRP A 231 -1.83 -10.96 13.60
N PHE A 232 -0.58 -10.54 13.38
CA PHE A 232 0.37 -11.36 12.62
C PHE A 232 0.73 -12.66 13.35
N SER A 233 0.86 -12.63 14.68
CA SER A 233 1.12 -13.85 15.45
C SER A 233 -0.05 -14.82 15.34
N ALA A 234 -1.30 -14.35 15.53
CA ALA A 234 -2.49 -15.17 15.38
C ALA A 234 -2.58 -15.84 14.00
N LEU A 235 -2.24 -15.12 12.94
CA LEU A 235 -2.22 -15.66 11.58
C LEU A 235 -1.13 -16.73 11.40
N THR A 236 0.10 -16.50 11.89
CA THR A 236 1.17 -17.50 11.79
C THR A 236 0.98 -18.70 12.70
N ASP A 237 0.36 -18.50 13.86
CA ASP A 237 0.11 -19.56 14.86
C ASP A 237 -0.93 -20.58 14.37
N THR A 238 -1.66 -20.28 13.29
CA THR A 238 -2.48 -21.26 12.57
C THR A 238 -1.65 -22.40 11.97
N GLY A 239 -0.37 -22.15 11.65
CA GLY A 239 0.50 -23.06 10.91
C GLY A 239 0.18 -23.18 9.41
N LEU A 240 -0.85 -22.48 8.90
CA LEU A 240 -1.26 -22.51 7.49
C LEU A 240 -0.62 -21.41 6.65
N VAL A 241 -0.16 -20.34 7.30
CA VAL A 241 0.57 -19.24 6.70
C VAL A 241 1.87 -19.04 7.46
N SER A 242 2.95 -18.84 6.75
CA SER A 242 4.29 -18.63 7.31
C SER A 242 4.85 -17.28 6.87
N THR A 243 5.93 -16.86 7.52
CA THR A 243 6.66 -15.64 7.11
C THR A 243 7.26 -15.75 5.71
N ALA A 244 7.39 -16.95 5.13
CA ALA A 244 7.84 -17.14 3.75
C ALA A 244 6.75 -16.83 2.71
N ASP A 245 5.48 -16.78 3.12
CA ASP A 245 4.36 -16.47 2.23
C ASP A 245 4.22 -14.97 1.95
N TRP A 246 4.94 -14.12 2.69
CA TRP A 246 4.97 -12.66 2.52
C TRP A 246 6.35 -12.17 2.11
N ASP A 247 6.37 -11.21 1.20
CA ASP A 247 7.59 -10.51 0.78
C ASP A 247 7.67 -9.12 1.40
N VAL A 248 6.52 -8.48 1.66
CA VAL A 248 6.42 -7.14 2.27
C VAL A 248 5.16 -7.00 3.13
N PHE A 249 5.19 -6.14 4.16
CA PHE A 249 4.00 -5.73 4.91
C PHE A 249 3.56 -4.32 4.53
N GLY A 250 2.27 -4.16 4.26
CA GLY A 250 1.64 -2.87 3.99
C GLY A 250 0.81 -2.40 5.18
N PHE A 251 0.84 -1.11 5.45
CA PHE A 251 0.04 -0.51 6.50
C PHE A 251 -0.64 0.79 6.07
N SER A 252 -1.88 0.99 6.51
CA SER A 252 -2.53 2.30 6.42
C SER A 252 -2.17 3.18 7.60
N PHE A 253 -2.00 4.48 7.35
CA PHE A 253 -1.63 5.46 8.37
C PHE A 253 -2.26 6.82 8.06
N TYR A 254 -3.36 7.13 8.76
CA TYR A 254 -4.10 8.38 8.60
C TYR A 254 -4.11 9.19 9.90
N PRO A 255 -4.04 10.54 9.85
CA PRO A 255 -3.98 11.38 11.04
C PRO A 255 -5.34 11.68 11.67
N PHE A 256 -6.45 11.39 10.99
CA PHE A 256 -7.79 11.91 11.31
C PHE A 256 -8.81 10.86 11.77
N TYR A 257 -8.41 9.60 11.98
CA TYR A 257 -9.26 8.54 12.56
C TYR A 257 -8.96 8.25 14.05
N GLY A 258 -8.10 9.07 14.66
CA GLY A 258 -7.77 8.98 16.09
C GLY A 258 -6.40 9.58 16.39
N THR A 259 -6.26 10.17 17.57
CA THR A 259 -5.05 10.90 17.99
C THR A 259 -3.86 10.00 18.31
N SER A 260 -4.06 8.69 18.39
CA SER A 260 -2.97 7.72 18.65
C SER A 260 -2.11 7.43 17.43
N ALA A 261 -2.51 7.88 16.23
CA ALA A 261 -1.79 7.70 14.97
C ALA A 261 -0.59 8.68 14.83
N THR A 262 0.31 8.69 15.82
CA THR A 262 1.50 9.57 15.83
C THR A 262 2.66 8.96 15.05
N PHE A 263 3.59 9.79 14.58
CA PHE A 263 4.83 9.32 13.93
C PHE A 263 5.67 8.44 14.86
N ALA A 264 5.66 8.73 16.17
CA ALA A 264 6.36 7.93 17.17
C ALA A 264 5.79 6.51 17.27
N ASN A 265 4.46 6.38 17.27
CA ASN A 265 3.78 5.08 17.30
C ASN A 265 3.97 4.31 16.00
N LEU A 266 3.88 4.98 14.85
CA LEU A 266 4.21 4.38 13.55
C LEU A 266 5.65 3.84 13.54
N LYS A 267 6.64 4.66 13.92
CA LYS A 267 8.05 4.25 13.98
C LYS A 267 8.24 3.02 14.86
N LYS A 268 7.62 3.01 16.04
CA LYS A 268 7.67 1.89 16.98
C LYS A 268 7.11 0.63 16.33
N SER A 269 5.90 0.70 15.80
CA SER A 269 5.21 -0.42 15.16
C SER A 269 5.99 -0.99 13.98
N LEU A 270 6.36 -0.15 13.00
CA LEU A 270 7.14 -0.57 11.83
C LEU A 270 8.48 -1.20 12.20
N THR A 271 9.18 -0.64 13.19
CA THR A 271 10.45 -1.19 13.68
C THR A 271 10.25 -2.55 14.35
N THR A 272 9.20 -2.71 15.17
CA THR A 272 8.90 -3.97 15.85
C THR A 272 8.57 -5.07 14.86
N ILE A 273 7.63 -4.82 13.95
CA ILE A 273 7.16 -5.82 12.98
C ILE A 273 8.28 -6.20 11.99
N SER A 274 8.99 -5.22 11.44
CA SER A 274 10.11 -5.48 10.52
C SER A 274 11.24 -6.29 11.17
N ARG A 275 11.53 -6.08 12.47
CA ARG A 275 12.52 -6.88 13.21
C ARG A 275 12.03 -8.28 13.52
N LYS A 276 10.78 -8.42 13.98
CA LYS A 276 10.19 -9.70 14.38
C LYS A 276 10.15 -10.68 13.20
N TYR A 277 9.66 -10.23 12.05
CA TYR A 277 9.47 -11.10 10.88
C TYR A 277 10.56 -10.95 9.81
N LYS A 278 11.48 -10.00 9.98
CA LYS A 278 12.62 -9.74 9.07
C LYS A 278 12.19 -9.37 7.64
N LYS A 279 11.03 -8.73 7.49
CA LYS A 279 10.46 -8.32 6.19
C LYS A 279 10.43 -6.82 6.01
N PRO A 280 10.53 -6.34 4.76
CA PRO A 280 10.20 -4.98 4.40
C PRO A 280 8.81 -4.53 4.85
N VAL A 281 8.67 -3.22 5.06
CA VAL A 281 7.43 -2.55 5.43
C VAL A 281 7.20 -1.31 4.57
N GLN A 282 5.95 -1.03 4.25
CA GLN A 282 5.52 0.16 3.52
C GLN A 282 4.29 0.78 4.18
N VAL A 283 4.14 2.09 4.09
CA VAL A 283 2.85 2.76 4.32
C VAL A 283 2.16 2.82 2.96
N VAL A 284 1.07 2.07 2.78
CA VAL A 284 0.41 1.93 1.47
C VAL A 284 -0.83 2.80 1.30
N GLU A 285 -1.21 3.47 2.38
CA GLU A 285 -2.35 4.37 2.42
C GLU A 285 -2.08 5.46 3.46
N THR A 286 -2.12 6.71 3.02
CA THR A 286 -2.01 7.89 3.88
C THR A 286 -2.55 9.11 3.14
N ASP A 287 -3.11 10.05 3.91
CA ASP A 287 -3.60 11.33 3.42
C ASP A 287 -3.37 12.41 4.48
N TYR A 288 -3.41 13.67 4.04
CA TYR A 288 -3.44 14.81 4.94
C TYR A 288 -4.33 15.93 4.40
N PRO A 289 -5.22 16.50 5.23
CA PRO A 289 -6.18 17.49 4.76
C PRO A 289 -5.52 18.85 4.49
N ILE A 290 -6.00 19.52 3.45
CA ILE A 290 -5.72 20.95 3.19
C ILE A 290 -6.88 21.83 3.63
N LEU A 291 -8.07 21.25 3.80
CA LEU A 291 -9.25 21.91 4.35
C LEU A 291 -9.99 20.95 5.29
N CYS A 292 -10.28 21.42 6.50
CA CYS A 292 -11.06 20.69 7.49
C CYS A 292 -11.86 21.69 8.32
N SER A 293 -13.03 22.07 7.80
CA SER A 293 -13.90 23.14 8.28
C SER A 293 -15.02 22.66 9.20
N GLY A 294 -15.32 21.35 9.15
CA GLY A 294 -16.41 20.73 9.90
C GLY A 294 -17.75 20.69 9.16
N THR A 295 -17.76 20.92 7.84
CA THR A 295 -18.97 20.84 7.02
C THR A 295 -19.66 19.46 7.11
N TRP A 296 -18.88 18.39 7.18
CA TRP A 296 -19.36 17.01 7.09
C TRP A 296 -19.38 16.26 8.44
N GLY A 297 -19.06 16.97 9.53
CA GLY A 297 -18.94 16.40 10.87
C GLY A 297 -18.07 17.27 11.77
N PRO A 298 -17.92 16.92 13.05
CA PRO A 298 -16.98 17.63 13.92
C PRO A 298 -15.57 17.56 13.34
N VAL A 299 -14.84 18.69 13.40
CA VAL A 299 -13.42 18.72 12.99
C VAL A 299 -12.66 17.72 13.87
N PRO A 300 -12.04 16.68 13.30
CA PRO A 300 -11.31 15.69 14.07
C PRO A 300 -10.02 16.29 14.64
N ASP A 301 -9.69 15.89 15.87
CA ASP A 301 -8.35 16.12 16.40
C ASP A 301 -7.33 15.31 15.60
N LEU A 302 -6.39 16.00 14.95
CA LEU A 302 -5.32 15.35 14.21
C LEU A 302 -4.28 14.77 15.18
N SER A 303 -3.73 13.60 14.83
CA SER A 303 -2.68 12.95 15.62
C SER A 303 -1.36 13.73 15.72
N GLU A 304 -1.12 14.65 14.80
CA GLU A 304 0.05 15.53 14.75
C GLU A 304 -0.40 17.00 14.64
N PRO A 305 -0.94 17.61 15.70
CA PRO A 305 -1.57 18.93 15.67
C PRO A 305 -0.59 20.08 15.39
N SER A 306 0.72 19.80 15.42
CA SER A 306 1.76 20.77 15.06
C SER A 306 1.90 20.99 13.54
N ILE A 307 1.33 20.08 12.73
CA ILE A 307 1.28 20.25 11.27
C ILE A 307 0.01 21.04 10.96
N PRO A 308 0.09 22.13 10.18
CA PRO A 308 -1.08 22.94 9.85
C PRO A 308 -1.91 22.29 8.73
N VAL A 309 -3.24 22.28 8.86
CA VAL A 309 -4.17 21.92 7.78
C VAL A 309 -4.00 22.91 6.62
N SER A 310 -3.24 22.52 5.61
CA SER A 310 -2.78 23.37 4.51
C SER A 310 -2.05 22.54 3.45
N ILE A 311 -1.80 23.13 2.28
CA ILE A 311 -1.00 22.50 1.21
C ILE A 311 0.43 22.18 1.68
N ASP A 312 1.07 23.09 2.41
CA ASP A 312 2.42 22.86 2.93
C ASP A 312 2.42 21.79 4.04
N GLY A 313 1.39 21.76 4.90
CA GLY A 313 1.22 20.70 5.89
C GLY A 313 1.01 19.31 5.29
N GLN A 314 0.31 19.23 4.16
CA GLN A 314 0.16 17.98 3.40
C GLN A 314 1.51 17.45 2.88
N VAL A 315 2.38 18.33 2.40
CA VAL A 315 3.77 17.97 2.03
C VAL A 315 4.57 17.54 3.25
N ASP A 316 4.50 18.30 4.35
CA ASP A 316 5.23 18.02 5.58
C ASP A 316 4.83 16.67 6.19
N TRP A 317 3.54 16.35 6.19
CA TRP A 317 3.03 15.05 6.64
C TRP A 317 3.67 13.90 5.89
N VAL A 318 3.56 13.90 4.56
CA VAL A 318 4.07 12.80 3.72
C VAL A 318 5.58 12.65 3.87
N ARG A 319 6.33 13.77 3.88
CA ARG A 319 7.78 13.73 4.08
C ARG A 319 8.16 13.19 5.46
N LYS A 320 7.41 13.53 6.52
CA LYS A 320 7.62 12.95 7.86
C LYS A 320 7.27 11.47 7.92
N VAL A 321 6.23 11.00 7.22
CA VAL A 321 5.94 9.57 7.06
C VAL A 321 7.11 8.88 6.35
N MET A 322 7.58 9.41 5.23
CA MET A 322 8.75 8.87 4.51
C MET A 322 9.99 8.81 5.39
N ASP A 323 10.24 9.84 6.20
CA ASP A 323 11.32 9.85 7.19
C ASP A 323 11.21 8.73 8.22
N VAL A 324 10.00 8.50 8.74
CA VAL A 324 9.73 7.40 9.68
C VAL A 324 10.02 6.05 9.01
N VAL A 325 9.50 5.85 7.80
CA VAL A 325 9.70 4.61 7.03
C VAL A 325 11.18 4.41 6.72
N ARG A 326 11.89 5.40 6.18
CA ARG A 326 13.34 5.30 5.86
C ARG A 326 14.20 5.01 7.09
N LYS A 327 13.75 5.39 8.29
CA LYS A 327 14.45 5.12 9.57
C LYS A 327 14.18 3.72 10.12
N VAL A 328 13.36 2.90 9.48
CA VAL A 328 13.20 1.47 9.83
C VAL A 328 14.55 0.76 9.61
N PRO A 329 15.09 0.03 10.60
CA PRO A 329 16.43 -0.56 10.52
C PRO A 329 16.65 -1.52 9.35
N GLU A 330 17.92 -1.71 8.99
CA GLU A 330 18.37 -2.66 7.96
C GLU A 330 17.79 -2.37 6.56
N GLY A 331 17.34 -1.13 6.30
CA GLY A 331 16.74 -0.74 5.03
C GLY A 331 15.39 -1.41 4.75
N ARG A 332 14.69 -1.88 5.79
CA ARG A 332 13.40 -2.57 5.64
C ARG A 332 12.23 -1.62 5.38
N GLY A 333 12.36 -0.32 5.63
CA GLY A 333 11.33 0.64 5.23
C GLY A 333 11.46 0.99 3.76
N GLN A 334 10.47 0.60 2.95
CA GLN A 334 10.61 0.58 1.50
C GLN A 334 9.58 1.40 0.75
N GLY A 335 8.59 2.04 1.38
CA GLY A 335 7.67 2.85 0.59
C GLY A 335 6.61 3.62 1.34
N VAL A 336 6.08 4.63 0.65
CA VAL A 336 4.93 5.45 1.04
C VAL A 336 4.04 5.65 -0.19
N HIS A 337 2.74 5.41 -0.05
CA HIS A 337 1.74 5.64 -1.09
C HIS A 337 0.65 6.58 -0.56
N TYR A 338 0.39 7.67 -1.30
CA TYR A 338 -0.67 8.62 -0.98
C TYR A 338 -1.97 8.20 -1.66
N TRP A 339 -3.07 8.20 -0.93
CA TRP A 339 -4.32 7.64 -1.43
C TRP A 339 -5.09 8.66 -2.27
N GLU A 340 -5.48 8.27 -3.48
CA GLU A 340 -6.42 9.02 -4.32
C GLU A 340 -6.18 10.54 -4.44
N PRO A 341 -4.96 10.99 -4.81
CA PRO A 341 -4.62 12.40 -4.86
C PRO A 341 -5.41 13.20 -5.89
N ALA A 342 -6.10 12.54 -6.82
CA ALA A 342 -6.68 13.14 -8.02
C ALA A 342 -8.21 13.04 -8.06
N TRP A 343 -8.84 12.55 -6.98
CA TRP A 343 -10.27 12.23 -6.95
C TRP A 343 -11.17 13.45 -6.76
N THR A 344 -11.40 14.20 -7.85
CA THR A 344 -12.02 15.53 -7.77
C THR A 344 -13.43 15.53 -7.20
N ASN A 345 -14.29 14.57 -7.57
CA ASN A 345 -15.68 14.53 -7.08
C ASN A 345 -15.85 13.91 -5.69
N LEU A 346 -14.77 13.52 -5.01
CA LEU A 346 -14.77 13.03 -3.62
C LEU A 346 -13.55 13.57 -2.87
N THR A 347 -13.44 14.90 -2.73
CA THR A 347 -12.26 15.54 -2.15
C THR A 347 -11.97 15.17 -0.70
N SER A 348 -12.99 14.78 0.08
CA SER A 348 -12.84 14.35 1.48
C SER A 348 -12.18 12.99 1.62
N LEU A 349 -12.16 12.19 0.54
CA LEU A 349 -11.60 10.84 0.52
C LEU A 349 -12.23 9.93 1.61
N GLY A 350 -13.49 10.17 1.97
CA GLY A 350 -14.20 9.41 3.01
C GLY A 350 -13.83 9.81 4.45
N SER A 351 -12.96 10.81 4.63
CA SER A 351 -12.68 11.40 5.95
C SER A 351 -13.74 12.43 6.37
N ALA A 352 -13.68 12.88 7.62
CA ALA A 352 -14.51 14.00 8.12
C ALA A 352 -14.00 15.38 7.67
N CYS A 353 -12.82 15.45 7.05
CA CYS A 353 -12.28 16.69 6.49
C CYS A 353 -12.81 16.92 5.07
N ASP A 354 -12.84 18.18 4.64
CA ASP A 354 -13.45 18.56 3.36
C ASP A 354 -12.59 18.19 2.16
N ASP A 355 -11.27 18.30 2.30
CA ASP A 355 -10.36 18.15 1.16
C ASP A 355 -8.98 17.63 1.58
N ALA A 356 -8.60 16.49 1.02
CA ALA A 356 -7.29 15.87 1.15
C ALA A 356 -6.64 15.54 -0.21
N ILE A 357 -7.18 15.99 -1.34
CA ILE A 357 -6.60 15.70 -2.65
C ILE A 357 -5.45 16.68 -3.00
N LEU A 358 -4.72 16.42 -4.08
CA LEU A 358 -3.57 17.23 -4.54
C LEU A 358 -3.92 18.15 -5.71
N PHE A 359 -5.18 18.16 -6.13
CA PHE A 359 -5.67 19.02 -7.20
C PHE A 359 -6.85 19.84 -6.67
N GLN A 360 -6.90 21.13 -7.00
CA GLN A 360 -8.05 21.96 -6.75
C GLN A 360 -9.06 21.77 -7.89
N ALA A 361 -10.22 21.22 -7.56
CA ALA A 361 -11.32 21.09 -8.51
C ALA A 361 -12.04 22.44 -8.72
N ASP A 362 -12.32 22.76 -9.98
CA ASP A 362 -13.13 23.89 -10.43
C ASP A 362 -14.27 23.36 -11.30
N TYR A 363 -15.49 23.52 -10.79
CA TYR A 363 -16.72 23.06 -11.39
C TYR A 363 -17.47 24.13 -12.18
N SER A 364 -16.91 25.35 -12.28
CA SER A 364 -17.60 26.50 -12.92
C SER A 364 -17.91 26.29 -14.41
N ALA A 365 -17.26 25.32 -15.06
CA ALA A 365 -17.41 24.99 -16.47
C ALA A 365 -18.08 23.63 -16.74
N TYR A 366 -18.88 23.11 -15.79
CA TYR A 366 -19.57 21.82 -15.91
C TYR A 366 -20.31 21.69 -17.26
N PRO A 367 -20.24 20.54 -17.98
CA PRO A 367 -19.73 19.24 -17.52
C PRO A 367 -18.21 19.08 -17.48
N THR A 368 -17.43 20.03 -18.00
CA THR A 368 -15.97 19.99 -17.87
C THR A 368 -15.56 20.43 -16.47
N THR A 369 -14.79 19.59 -15.78
CA THR A 369 -14.18 19.95 -14.48
C THR A 369 -12.70 20.20 -14.70
N TYR A 370 -12.19 21.34 -14.25
CA TYR A 370 -10.75 21.60 -14.28
C TYR A 370 -10.12 21.26 -12.93
N ALA A 371 -9.03 20.49 -12.94
CA ALA A 371 -8.33 20.07 -11.74
C ALA A 371 -6.92 20.68 -11.71
N TYR A 372 -6.74 21.79 -11.01
CA TYR A 372 -5.47 22.52 -10.96
C TYR A 372 -4.53 21.91 -9.93
N SER A 373 -3.33 21.50 -10.34
CA SER A 373 -2.36 20.90 -9.43
C SER A 373 -1.98 21.86 -8.30
N ARG A 374 -1.99 21.36 -7.07
CA ARG A 374 -1.44 22.06 -5.90
C ARG A 374 0.06 21.83 -5.84
N LYS A 375 0.78 22.66 -5.07
CA LYS A 375 2.23 22.47 -4.83
C LYS A 375 2.55 21.07 -4.25
N SER A 376 1.60 20.47 -3.53
CA SER A 376 1.74 19.18 -2.89
C SER A 376 1.89 17.98 -3.83
N VAL A 377 1.61 18.12 -5.13
CA VAL A 377 1.98 17.10 -6.14
C VAL A 377 3.48 16.78 -6.12
N ASN A 378 4.33 17.69 -5.61
CA ASN A 378 5.78 17.53 -5.49
C ASN A 378 6.25 16.89 -4.17
N MET A 379 5.37 16.25 -3.40
CA MET A 379 5.69 15.70 -2.07
C MET A 379 6.86 14.71 -2.08
N PHE A 380 7.07 14.01 -3.21
CA PHE A 380 8.08 12.96 -3.38
C PHE A 380 9.42 13.44 -3.96
N ASN A 381 9.51 14.72 -4.34
CA ASN A 381 10.77 15.41 -4.61
C ASN A 381 11.42 15.77 -3.27
N TYR A 382 11.88 14.72 -2.58
CA TYR A 382 12.39 14.73 -1.22
C TYR A 382 13.57 13.78 -1.03
#